data_AF-X8DUP7-F1
#
_entry.id   AF-X8DUP7-F1
#
_cell.length_a   1.000
_cell.length_b   1.000
_cell.length_c   1.000
_cell.angle_alpha   90.00
_cell.angle_beta   90.00
_cell.angle_gamma   90.00
#
_symmetry.space_group_name_H-M   'P 1'
#
loop_
_entity.id
_entity.type
_entity.pdbx_description
1 polymer ?
#
loop_
_entity_poly.entity_id
_entity_poly.type
_entity_poly.pdbx_seq_one_letter_code
_entity_poly.pdbx_strand_id
1 'polypeptide(L)' 'MQFTAEARLTNDHDEMLAWATAIGGRYMGADKAEQFGRRNAVPEESLVRAKITKVIARAGIAD' A
#
# COMPACT_ATOMS: atom_id res chain seq x y z
N MET A 1 -4.99 -15.48 5.30
CA MET A 1 -5.97 -14.98 4.29
C MET A 1 -5.26 -14.89 2.96
N GLN A 2 -5.96 -15.17 1.86
CA GLN A 2 -5.44 -15.02 0.50
C GLN A 2 -6.37 -14.10 -0.30
N PHE A 3 -5.78 -13.21 -1.09
CA PHE A 3 -6.50 -12.29 -1.97
C PHE A 3 -6.10 -12.55 -3.43
N THR A 4 -7.08 -12.53 -4.33
CA THR A 4 -6.87 -12.31 -5.77
C THR A 4 -7.38 -10.92 -6.08
N ALA A 5 -6.65 -10.17 -6.92
CA ALA A 5 -6.96 -8.80 -7.23
C ALA A 5 -6.58 -8.44 -8.65
N GLU A 6 -7.24 -7.43 -9.20
CA GLU A 6 -6.79 -6.71 -10.38
C GLU A 6 -5.85 -5.59 -9.95
N ALA A 7 -4.65 -5.55 -10.54
CA ALA A 7 -3.62 -4.56 -10.21
C ALA A 7 -3.65 -3.40 -11.21
N ARG A 8 -3.66 -2.17 -10.70
CA ARG A 8 -3.37 -0.94 -11.44
C ARG A 8 -2.04 -0.38 -10.95
N LEU A 9 -1.15 -0.08 -11.88
CA LEU A 9 0.09 0.64 -11.62
C LEU A 9 -0.08 2.11 -12.00
N THR A 10 0.53 3.00 -11.22
CA THR A 10 0.62 4.43 -11.54
C THR A 10 1.98 4.98 -11.09
N ASN A 11 2.51 5.92 -11.88
CA ASN A 11 3.67 6.73 -11.55
C ASN A 11 3.28 8.21 -11.34
N ASP A 12 1.98 8.47 -11.17
CA ASP A 12 1.50 9.80 -10.78
C ASP A 12 2.06 10.16 -9.40
N HIS A 13 2.90 11.19 -9.36
CA HIS A 13 3.63 11.56 -8.17
C HIS A 13 2.70 11.98 -7.01
N ASP A 14 1.60 12.66 -7.31
CA ASP A 14 0.68 13.14 -6.27
C ASP A 14 -0.11 11.98 -5.65
N GLU A 15 -0.57 11.02 -6.47
CA GLU A 15 -1.20 9.78 -6.01
C GLU A 15 -0.18 8.96 -5.17
N MET A 16 1.07 8.86 -5.63
CA MET A 16 2.14 8.18 -4.90
C MET A 16 2.43 8.84 -3.55
N LEU A 17 2.58 10.17 -3.50
CA LEU A 17 2.90 10.90 -2.28
C LEU A 17 1.79 10.75 -1.23
N ALA A 18 0.53 10.84 -1.65
CA ALA A 18 -0.61 10.64 -0.76
C ALA A 18 -0.60 9.24 -0.11
N TRP A 19 -0.42 8.20 -0.90
CA TRP A 19 -0.42 6.82 -0.40
C TRP A 19 0.85 6.47 0.37
N ALA A 20 2.03 6.91 -0.08
CA ALA A 20 3.29 6.71 0.64
C ALA A 20 3.26 7.36 2.02
N THR A 21 2.67 8.56 2.15
CA THR A 21 2.49 9.25 3.43
C THR A 21 1.54 8.48 4.35
N ALA A 22 0.39 8.03 3.83
CA ALA A 22 -0.58 7.26 4.60
C ALA A 22 0.00 5.91 5.08
N ILE A 23 0.73 5.21 4.22
CA ILE A 23 1.41 3.95 4.55
C ILE A 23 2.52 4.19 5.57
N GLY A 24 3.33 5.25 5.38
CA GLY A 24 4.35 5.68 6.33
C GLY A 24 3.76 5.95 7.71
N GLY A 25 2.67 6.71 7.79
CA GLY A 25 1.97 6.98 9.05
C GLY A 25 1.44 5.71 9.74
N ARG A 26 0.89 4.78 8.96
CA ARG A 26 0.35 3.51 9.47
C ARG A 26 1.41 2.63 10.14
N TYR A 27 2.62 2.56 9.57
CA TYR A 27 3.65 1.62 10.03
C TYR A 27 4.76 2.28 10.85
N MET A 28 5.03 3.56 10.65
CA MET A 28 6.16 4.27 11.27
C MET A 28 5.74 5.29 12.33
N GLY A 29 4.44 5.60 12.42
CA GLY A 29 3.91 6.64 13.30
C GLY A 29 3.56 7.94 12.56
N ALA A 30 2.57 8.68 13.09
CA ALA A 30 2.06 9.90 12.46
C ALA A 30 3.12 11.01 12.34
N ASP A 31 4.03 11.09 13.31
CA ASP A 31 5.18 12.00 13.34
C ASP A 31 6.16 11.77 12.18
N LYS A 32 6.22 10.54 11.66
CA LYS A 32 7.12 10.15 10.57
C LYS A 32 6.43 10.05 9.21
N ALA A 33 5.12 10.26 9.14
CA ALA A 33 4.32 10.04 7.93
C ALA A 33 4.86 10.84 6.73
N GLU A 34 5.10 12.14 6.89
CA GLU A 34 5.58 13.00 5.80
C GLU A 34 7.01 12.64 5.35
N GLN A 35 7.89 12.30 6.29
CA GLN A 35 9.26 11.87 5.97
C GLN A 35 9.24 10.63 5.09
N PHE A 36 8.45 9.62 5.45
CA PHE A 36 8.34 8.39 4.66
C PHE A 36 7.55 8.58 3.36
N GLY A 37 6.59 9.51 3.34
CA GLY A 37 5.91 9.93 2.11
C GLY A 37 6.87 10.44 1.06
N ARG A 38 7.64 11.48 1.40
CA ARG A 38 8.62 12.10 0.48
C ARG A 38 9.75 11.15 0.09
N ARG A 39 10.16 10.25 0.99
CA ARG A 39 11.21 9.26 0.72
C ARG A 39 10.78 8.22 -0.32
N ASN A 40 9.52 7.80 -0.30
CA ASN A 40 9.04 6.66 -1.09
C ASN A 40 8.26 7.07 -2.35
N ALA A 41 7.86 8.33 -2.48
CA ALA A 41 7.23 8.86 -3.69
C ALA A 41 8.26 9.47 -4.65
N VAL A 42 9.16 8.62 -5.17
CA VAL A 42 10.23 9.02 -6.10
C VAL A 42 9.96 8.50 -7.52
N PRO A 43 10.50 9.12 -8.58
CA PRO A 43 10.21 8.74 -9.97
C PRO A 43 10.52 7.29 -10.34
N GLU A 44 11.44 6.64 -9.64
CA GLU A 44 11.85 5.25 -9.85
C GLU A 44 10.88 4.23 -9.24
N GLU A 45 9.97 4.69 -8.37
CA GLU A 45 8.98 3.85 -7.70
C GLU A 45 7.63 3.86 -8.43
N SER A 46 6.76 2.91 -8.09
CA SER A 46 5.39 2.85 -8.61
C SER A 46 4.41 2.56 -7.50
N LEU A 47 3.24 3.21 -7.53
CA LEU A 47 2.13 2.83 -6.66
C LEU A 47 1.33 1.70 -7.31
N VAL A 48 1.18 0.59 -6.59
CA VAL A 48 0.30 -0.52 -6.96
C VAL A 48 -1.00 -0.41 -6.18
N ARG A 49 -2.12 -0.29 -6.89
CA ARG A 49 -3.48 -0.36 -6.33
C ARG A 49 -4.09 -1.70 -6.72
N ALA A 50 -4.45 -2.50 -5.72
CA ALA A 50 -5.03 -3.82 -5.92
C ALA A 50 -6.54 -3.81 -5.60
N LYS A 51 -7.40 -3.89 -6.62
CA LYS A 51 -8.83 -4.08 -6.43
C LYS A 51 -9.09 -5.56 -6.18
N ILE A 52 -9.39 -5.92 -4.94
CA ILE A 52 -9.67 -7.31 -4.56
C ILE A 52 -10.90 -7.82 -5.31
N THR A 53 -10.75 -8.95 -5.99
CA THR A 53 -11.81 -9.64 -6.74
C THR A 53 -12.21 -10.96 -6.08
N LYS A 54 -11.34 -11.54 -5.25
CA LYS A 54 -11.62 -12.76 -4.49
C LYS A 54 -10.89 -12.77 -3.15
N VAL A 55 -11.56 -13.28 -2.12
CA VAL A 55 -11.00 -13.50 -0.78
C VAL A 55 -11.17 -14.96 -0.39
N ILE A 56 -10.10 -15.59 0.11
CA ILE A 56 -10.16 -16.90 0.76
C ILE A 56 -9.61 -16.74 2.18
N ALA A 57 -10.47 -16.98 3.18
CA ALA A 57 -10.12 -16.95 4.59
C ALA A 57 -10.25 -18.37 5.18
N ARG A 58 -9.32 -18.75 6.04
CA ARG A 58 -9.32 -20.02 6.77
C ARG A 58 -9.08 -19.72 8.24
N ALA A 59 -9.82 -20.39 9.12
CA ALA A 59 -9.70 -20.31 10.57
C ALA A 59 -9.46 -21.72 11.12
N GLY A 60 -8.88 -21.84 12.32
CA GLY A 60 -8.65 -23.13 12.99
C GLY A 60 -7.77 -24.09 12.19
N ILE A 61 -6.76 -23.56 11.47
CA ILE A 61 -5.81 -24.45 10.80
C ILE A 61 -4.99 -25.13 11.90
N ALA A 62 -5.31 -26.41 12.14
CA ALA A 62 -4.78 -27.29 13.19
C ALA A 62 -5.38 -27.09 14.61
N ASP A 63 -6.54 -26.43 14.74
CA ASP A 63 -7.43 -26.58 15.90
C ASP A 63 -8.42 -27.74 15.71
#